data_AF-A0A383E7K2-F1
#
_entry.id   AF-A0A383E7K2-F1
#
_cell.length_a   1.000
_cell.length_b   1.000
_cell.length_c   1.000
_cell.angle_alpha   90.00
_cell.angle_beta   90.00
_cell.angle_gamma   90.00
#
_symmetry.space_group_name_H-M   'P 1'
#
loop_
_entity.id
_entity.type
_entity.pdbx_description
1 polymer ?
#
loop_
_entity_poly.entity_id
_entity_poly.type
_entity_poly.pdbx_seq_one_letter_code
_entity_poly.pdbx_strand_id
1 'polypeptide(L)'
;VSFWTFISRILGLARDIVLTSLLGAGVALDAYVVITKIPNVFRRVFAEGAFNQAFVPVLSEYKENNSENEVKVLINNVFGVLSSVLLIITIVVLVITP
;
A
#
# COMPACT_ATOMS: atom_id res chain seq x y z
N VAL A 1 -8.92 10.26 -15.33
CA VAL A 1 -7.76 9.57 -14.70
C VAL A 1 -6.45 9.94 -15.38
N SER A 2 -6.36 9.89 -16.72
CA SER A 2 -5.11 10.10 -17.48
C SER A 2 -4.39 11.43 -17.25
N PHE A 3 -5.10 12.56 -17.11
CA PHE A 3 -4.49 13.87 -16.81
C PHE A 3 -3.82 13.88 -15.42
N TRP A 4 -4.52 13.38 -14.41
CA TRP A 4 -3.99 13.24 -13.05
C TRP A 4 -2.80 12.29 -12.99
N THR A 5 -2.83 11.19 -13.75
CA THR A 5 -1.69 10.27 -13.89
C THR A 5 -0.48 10.95 -14.54
N PHE A 6 -0.71 11.77 -15.56
CA PHE A 6 0.37 12.50 -16.25
C PHE A 6 1.05 13.52 -15.33
N ILE A 7 0.26 14.34 -14.61
CA ILE A 7 0.79 15.28 -13.61
C ILE A 7 1.59 14.55 -12.54
N SER A 8 1.06 13.45 -12.01
CA SER A 8 1.76 12.66 -10.99
C SER A 8 3.11 12.13 -11.48
N ARG A 9 3.21 11.72 -12.75
CA ARG A 9 4.48 11.30 -13.37
C ARG A 9 5.47 12.46 -13.52
N ILE A 10 5.01 13.64 -13.94
CA ILE A 10 5.87 14.83 -14.03
C ILE A 10 6.41 15.22 -12.66
N LEU A 11 5.55 15.24 -11.62
CA LEU A 11 5.98 15.55 -10.26
C LEU A 11 6.96 14.50 -9.71
N GLY A 12 6.78 13.23 -10.07
CA GLY A 12 7.73 12.16 -9.77
C GLY A 12 9.11 12.42 -10.41
N LEU A 13 9.12 12.76 -11.71
CA LEU A 13 10.36 13.09 -12.42
C LEU A 13 11.06 14.32 -11.82
N ALA A 14 10.31 15.36 -11.44
CA ALA A 14 10.84 16.54 -10.79
C ALA A 14 11.49 16.20 -9.43
N ARG A 15 10.83 15.36 -8.62
CA ARG A 15 11.38 14.82 -7.37
C ARG A 15 12.69 14.08 -7.62
N ASP A 16 12.76 13.22 -8.62
CA ASP A 16 13.96 12.43 -8.92
C ASP A 16 15.14 13.33 -9.31
N ILE A 17 14.89 14.37 -10.12
CA ILE A 17 15.92 15.35 -10.50
C ILE A 17 16.43 16.13 -9.27
N VAL A 18 15.53 16.58 -8.40
CA VAL A 18 15.89 17.31 -7.18
C VAL A 18 16.67 16.42 -6.20
N LEU A 19 16.26 15.18 -6.02
CA LEU A 19 16.97 14.26 -5.13
C LEU A 19 18.35 13.89 -5.67
N THR A 20 18.46 13.69 -6.98
CA THR A 20 19.76 13.41 -7.62
C THR A 20 20.70 14.61 -7.51
N SER A 21 20.19 15.85 -7.59
CA SER A 21 21.02 17.05 -7.44
C SER A 21 21.42 17.34 -5.99
N LEU A 22 20.56 17.03 -5.02
CA LEU A 22 20.83 17.25 -3.59
C LEU A 22 21.69 16.15 -2.96
N LEU A 23 21.41 14.88 -3.27
CA LEU A 23 22.08 13.72 -2.65
C LEU A 23 23.28 13.23 -3.48
N GLY A 24 23.35 13.62 -4.76
CA GLY A 24 24.28 13.04 -5.73
C GLY A 24 23.87 11.63 -6.16
N ALA A 25 24.43 11.17 -7.28
CA ALA A 25 24.29 9.78 -7.71
C ALA A 25 25.17 8.88 -6.83
N GLY A 26 24.60 8.30 -5.78
CA GLY A 26 25.32 7.44 -4.83
C GLY A 26 24.40 6.74 -3.82
N VAL A 27 25.00 6.13 -2.81
CA VAL A 27 24.33 5.22 -1.84
C VAL A 27 23.11 5.85 -1.16
N ALA A 28 23.13 7.17 -0.91
CA ALA A 28 21.99 7.87 -0.30
C ALA A 28 20.74 7.87 -1.19
N LEU A 29 20.90 8.06 -2.50
CA LEU A 29 19.81 8.03 -3.46
C LEU A 29 19.26 6.60 -3.61
N ASP A 30 20.15 5.60 -3.67
CA ASP A 30 19.76 4.19 -3.73
C ASP A 30 18.96 3.77 -2.50
N ALA A 31 19.41 4.17 -1.31
CA ALA A 31 18.69 3.92 -0.05
C ALA A 31 17.30 4.57 -0.07
N TYR A 32 17.19 5.82 -0.53
CA TYR A 32 15.91 6.51 -0.66
C TYR A 32 14.93 5.78 -1.59
N VAL A 33 15.43 5.34 -2.75
CA VAL A 33 14.62 4.57 -3.71
C VAL A 33 14.16 3.25 -3.08
N VAL A 34 15.02 2.54 -2.37
CA VAL A 34 14.66 1.29 -1.69
C VAL A 34 13.59 1.52 -0.61
N ILE A 35 13.78 2.51 0.27
CA ILE A 35 12.84 2.85 1.35
C ILE A 35 11.45 3.16 0.78
N THR A 36 11.37 3.83 -0.38
CA THR A 36 10.10 4.20 -0.99
C THR A 36 9.49 3.06 -1.82
N LYS A 37 10.30 2.15 -2.36
CA LYS A 37 9.84 1.05 -3.21
C LYS A 37 9.29 -0.13 -2.41
N ILE A 38 9.92 -0.48 -1.28
CA ILE A 38 9.46 -1.55 -0.39
C ILE A 38 7.96 -1.41 -0.06
N PRO A 39 7.48 -0.32 0.58
CA PRO A 39 6.07 -0.19 0.95
C PRO A 39 5.15 -0.17 -0.27
N ASN A 40 5.61 0.41 -1.38
CA ASN A 40 4.83 0.44 -2.62
C ASN A 40 4.64 -0.96 -3.24
N VAL A 41 5.64 -1.82 -3.17
CA VAL A 41 5.53 -3.21 -3.62
C VAL A 41 4.53 -3.96 -2.74
N PHE A 42 4.63 -3.86 -1.41
CA PHE A 42 3.65 -4.46 -0.50
C PHE A 42 2.23 -3.96 -0.79
N ARG A 43 2.04 -2.64 -0.91
CA ARG A 43 0.74 -2.05 -1.25
C ARG A 43 0.20 -2.59 -2.58
N ARG A 44 1.04 -2.74 -3.58
CA ARG A 44 0.64 -3.26 -4.90
C ARG A 44 0.24 -4.73 -4.85
N VAL A 45 1.00 -5.56 -4.15
CA VAL A 45 0.76 -7.01 -4.02
C VAL A 45 -0.48 -7.28 -3.18
N PHE A 46 -0.61 -6.62 -2.03
CA PHE A 46 -1.65 -6.94 -1.05
C PHE A 46 -2.93 -6.12 -1.23
N ALA A 47 -2.88 -4.88 -1.73
CA ALA A 47 -4.05 -3.98 -1.73
C ALA A 47 -4.58 -3.62 -3.13
N GLU A 48 -3.71 -3.37 -4.11
CA GLU A 48 -4.16 -2.89 -5.43
C GLU A 48 -4.75 -3.99 -6.33
N GLY A 49 -4.29 -5.23 -6.21
CA GLY A 49 -4.65 -6.33 -7.11
C GLY A 49 -5.65 -7.32 -6.51
N ALA A 50 -5.14 -8.33 -5.81
CA ALA A 50 -5.92 -9.50 -5.42
C ALA A 50 -6.97 -9.20 -4.34
N PHE A 51 -6.62 -8.40 -3.33
CA PHE A 51 -7.55 -8.09 -2.24
C PHE A 51 -8.76 -7.30 -2.75
N ASN A 52 -8.56 -6.19 -3.45
CA ASN A 52 -9.68 -5.35 -3.91
C ASN A 52 -10.61 -6.11 -4.87
N GLN A 53 -10.05 -6.94 -5.76
CA GLN A 53 -10.82 -7.78 -6.69
C GLN A 53 -11.64 -8.87 -5.98
N ALA A 54 -11.16 -9.44 -4.88
CA ALA A 54 -11.89 -10.46 -4.13
C ALA A 54 -12.84 -9.85 -3.08
N PHE A 55 -12.42 -8.78 -2.42
CA PHE A 55 -13.14 -8.15 -1.31
C PHE A 55 -14.36 -7.36 -1.76
N VAL A 56 -14.26 -6.59 -2.85
CA VAL A 56 -15.38 -5.74 -3.30
C VAL A 56 -16.60 -6.57 -3.72
N PRO A 57 -16.48 -7.66 -4.51
CA PRO A 57 -17.63 -8.52 -4.83
C PRO A 57 -18.24 -9.16 -3.58
N VAL A 58 -17.41 -9.70 -2.68
CA VAL A 58 -17.88 -10.35 -1.43
C VAL A 58 -18.61 -9.34 -0.54
N LEU A 59 -18.10 -8.12 -0.41
CA LEU A 59 -18.76 -7.07 0.37
C LEU A 59 -20.09 -6.65 -0.25
N SER A 60 -20.17 -6.55 -1.58
CA SER A 60 -21.41 -6.23 -2.29
C SER A 60 -22.47 -7.32 -2.10
N GLU A 61 -22.09 -8.59 -2.24
CA GLU A 61 -22.98 -9.73 -1.99
C GLU A 61 -23.46 -9.77 -0.53
N TYR A 62 -22.56 -9.48 0.43
CA TYR A 62 -22.94 -9.42 1.83
C TYR A 62 -23.92 -8.29 2.13
N LYS A 63 -23.75 -7.13 1.48
CA LYS A 63 -24.64 -5.98 1.63
C LYS A 63 -26.04 -6.20 1.05
N GLU A 64 -26.16 -6.97 -0.02
CA GLU A 64 -27.46 -7.27 -0.64
C GLU A 64 -28.25 -8.32 0.14
N ASN A 65 -27.57 -9.34 0.68
CA ASN A 65 -28.23 -10.52 1.24
C ASN A 65 -28.30 -10.57 2.76
N ASN A 66 -27.56 -9.71 3.48
CA ASN A 66 -27.44 -9.80 4.94
C ASN A 66 -27.76 -8.48 5.64
N SER A 67 -27.98 -8.56 6.96
CA SER A 67 -28.25 -7.39 7.79
C SER A 67 -27.01 -6.47 7.89
N GLU A 68 -27.23 -5.18 8.16
CA GLU A 68 -26.11 -4.22 8.36
C GLU A 68 -25.13 -4.66 9.46
N ASN A 69 -25.63 -5.38 10.47
CA ASN A 69 -24.81 -5.88 11.56
C ASN A 69 -23.82 -6.95 11.08
N GLU A 70 -24.26 -7.86 10.20
CA GLU A 70 -23.40 -8.90 9.64
C GLU A 70 -22.33 -8.32 8.71
N VAL A 71 -22.69 -7.30 7.93
CA VAL A 71 -21.72 -6.55 7.11
C VAL A 71 -20.65 -5.90 8.00
N LYS A 72 -21.04 -5.28 9.12
CA LYS A 72 -20.09 -4.71 10.09
C LYS A 72 -19.18 -5.76 10.70
N VAL A 73 -19.71 -6.94 11.04
CA VAL A 73 -18.91 -8.07 11.55
C VAL A 73 -17.89 -8.53 10.51
N LEU A 74 -18.29 -8.69 9.25
CA LEU A 74 -17.39 -9.04 8.15
C LEU A 74 -16.25 -8.01 8.02
N ILE A 75 -16.58 -6.73 7.96
CA ILE A 75 -15.59 -5.65 7.84
C ILE A 75 -14.63 -5.66 9.03
N ASN A 76 -15.16 -5.79 10.26
CA ASN A 76 -14.33 -5.82 11.47
C ASN A 76 -13.39 -7.02 11.48
N ASN A 77 -13.85 -8.20 11.04
CA ASN A 77 -13.02 -9.40 10.98
C ASN A 77 -11.91 -9.25 9.93
N VAL A 78 -12.25 -8.78 8.73
CA VAL A 78 -11.26 -8.55 7.66
C VAL A 78 -10.23 -7.50 8.09
N PHE A 79 -10.69 -6.39 8.67
CA PHE A 79 -9.82 -5.35 9.20
C PHE A 79 -8.92 -5.86 10.33
N GLY A 80 -9.47 -6.66 11.25
CA GLY A 80 -8.74 -7.25 12.36
C GLY A 80 -7.64 -8.19 11.89
N VAL A 81 -7.93 -9.06 10.92
CA VAL A 81 -6.94 -9.97 10.34
C VAL A 81 -5.84 -9.20 9.59
N LEU A 82 -6.21 -8.27 8.70
CA LEU A 82 -5.23 -7.47 7.94
C LEU A 82 -4.33 -6.65 8.86
N SER A 83 -4.92 -5.98 9.85
CA SER A 83 -4.17 -5.17 10.82
C SER A 83 -3.26 -6.04 11.68
N SER A 84 -3.73 -7.21 12.14
CA SER A 84 -2.91 -8.12 12.94
C SER A 84 -1.72 -8.65 12.15
N VAL A 85 -1.94 -9.09 10.91
CA VAL A 85 -0.86 -9.56 10.03
C VAL A 85 0.14 -8.45 9.74
N LEU A 86 -0.34 -7.25 9.40
CA LEU A 86 0.52 -6.09 9.13
C LEU A 86 1.34 -5.70 10.37
N LEU A 87 0.73 -5.74 11.56
CA LEU A 87 1.38 -5.43 12.82
C LEU A 87 2.48 -6.45 13.13
N ILE A 88 2.22 -7.75 12.96
CA ILE A 88 3.22 -8.81 13.13
C ILE A 88 4.39 -8.60 12.17
N ILE A 89 4.11 -8.36 10.88
CA ILE A 89 5.16 -8.10 9.89
C ILE A 89 5.98 -6.86 10.28
N THR A 90 5.32 -5.79 10.70
CA THR A 90 5.99 -4.55 11.14
C THR A 90 6.91 -4.81 12.33
N ILE A 91 6.46 -5.54 13.35
CA ILE A 91 7.28 -5.91 14.51
C ILE A 91 8.49 -6.75 14.06
N VAL A 92 8.27 -7.76 13.23
CA VAL A 92 9.36 -8.62 12.73
C VAL A 92 10.42 -7.80 11.99
N VAL A 93 9.99 -6.89 11.11
CA VAL A 93 10.90 -6.00 10.39
C VAL A 93 11.67 -5.09 11.36
N LEU A 94 11.00 -4.48 12.34
CA LEU A 94 11.65 -3.62 13.34
C LEU A 94 12.69 -4.38 14.17
N VAL A 95 12.46 -5.64 14.50
CA VAL A 95 13.42 -6.48 15.25
C VAL A 95 14.63 -6.89 14.40
N ILE A 96 14.42 -7.13 13.10
CA ILE A 96 15.49 -7.52 12.17
C ILE A 96 16.31 -6.31 11.70
N THR A 97 15.72 -5.11 11.69
CA THR A 97 16.40 -3.90 11.26
C THR A 97 17.52 -3.56 12.25
N PRO A 98 18.78 -3.38 11.80
CA PRO A 98 19.92 -3.05 12.64
C PRO A 98 19.87 -1.63 13.22
#